data_AF-A0A163YJU6-F1
#
_entry.id   AF-A0A163YJU6-F1
#
_cell.length_a   1.000
_cell.length_b   1.000
_cell.length_c   1.000
_cell.angle_alpha   90.00
_cell.angle_beta   90.00
_cell.angle_gamma   90.00
#
_symmetry.space_group_name_H-M   'P 1'
#
loop_
_entity.id
_entity.type
_entity.pdbx_description
1 polymer ?
#
loop_
_entity_poly.entity_id
_entity_poly.type
_entity_poly.pdbx_seq_one_letter_code
_entity_poly.pdbx_strand_id
1 'polypeptide(L)'
;MRLTYQAVVQAGGKPLGIAAYVNRGDVGANELGVKNFIFLDEIRLPAWPEKDCPLCKSAKPVNIQYAHVAEFTRQRQTFQAEKP
;
A
#
# COMPACT_ATOMS: atom_id res chain seq x y z
N MET A 1 -0.41 -1.03 10.95
CA MET A 1 -1.57 -0.87 11.86
C MET A 1 -2.15 -2.19 12.37
N ARG A 2 -2.60 -3.11 11.50
CA ARG A 2 -3.21 -4.39 11.95
C ARG A 2 -2.39 -5.16 12.98
N LEU A 3 -1.10 -5.38 12.71
CA LEU A 3 -0.21 -6.12 13.61
C LEU A 3 -0.08 -5.43 14.98
N THR A 4 0.06 -4.10 15.00
CA THR A 4 0.12 -3.31 16.24
C THR A 4 -1.17 -3.42 17.04
N TYR A 5 -2.32 -3.31 16.38
CA TYR A 5 -3.63 -3.46 17.03
C TYR A 5 -3.76 -4.84 17.69
N GLN A 6 -3.40 -5.91 16.96
CA GLN A 6 -3.42 -7.28 17.47
C GLN A 6 -2.48 -7.46 18.66
N ALA A 7 -1.27 -6.90 18.61
CA ALA A 7 -0.31 -6.97 19.71
C ALA A 7 -0.86 -6.32 20.99
N VAL A 8 -1.52 -5.15 20.88
CA VAL A 8 -2.15 -4.49 22.02
C VAL A 8 -3.27 -5.34 22.61
N VAL A 9 -4.12 -5.95 21.77
CA VAL A 9 -5.18 -6.86 22.22
C VAL A 9 -4.62 -8.09 22.93
N GLN A 10 -3.57 -8.70 22.37
CA GLN A 10 -2.90 -9.87 22.97
C GLN A 10 -2.26 -9.56 24.32
N ALA A 11 -1.80 -8.32 24.53
CA ALA A 11 -1.30 -7.84 25.81
C ALA A 11 -2.43 -7.50 26.83
N GLY A 12 -3.70 -7.77 26.50
CA GLY A 12 -4.85 -7.48 27.35
C GLY A 12 -5.42 -6.07 27.18
N GLY A 13 -4.90 -5.29 26.24
CA GLY A 13 -5.43 -3.98 25.89
C GLY A 13 -6.78 -4.04 25.18
N LYS A 14 -7.54 -2.95 25.29
CA LYS A 14 -8.85 -2.78 24.63
C LYS A 14 -8.82 -1.53 23.75
N PRO A 15 -8.20 -1.58 22.56
CA PRO A 15 -8.09 -0.40 21.71
C PRO A 15 -9.48 0.08 21.30
N LEU A 16 -9.71 1.39 21.37
CA LEU A 16 -10.99 1.99 21.00
C LEU A 16 -11.14 2.20 19.48
N GLY A 17 -10.03 2.14 18.74
CA GLY A 17 -9.99 2.38 17.30
C GLY A 17 -8.59 2.56 16.77
N ILE A 18 -8.50 2.99 15.51
CA ILE A 18 -7.27 3.36 14.82
C ILE A 18 -7.38 4.83 14.41
N ALA A 19 -6.26 5.55 14.51
CA ALA A 19 -6.15 6.91 13.99
C ALA A 19 -4.94 7.03 13.07
N ALA A 20 -5.05 7.85 12.03
CA ALA A 20 -3.99 8.19 11.10
C ALA A 20 -4.03 9.69 10.74
N TYR A 21 -2.94 10.24 10.25
CA TYR A 21 -3.00 11.58 9.65
C TYR A 21 -3.69 11.55 8.29
N VAL A 22 -3.30 10.61 7.43
CA VAL A 22 -3.82 10.48 6.06
C VAL A 22 -4.28 9.05 5.80
N ASN A 23 -5.50 8.90 5.28
CA ASN A 23 -6.01 7.67 4.68
C ASN A 23 -5.80 7.70 3.15
N ARG A 24 -5.48 6.56 2.53
CA ARG A 24 -5.35 6.45 1.06
C ARG A 24 -6.67 6.12 0.35
N GLY A 25 -7.73 5.88 1.12
CA GLY A 25 -9.09 5.65 0.63
C GLY A 25 -9.36 4.22 0.16
N ASP A 26 -8.37 3.33 0.25
CA ASP A 26 -8.44 1.91 -0.12
C ASP A 26 -8.78 0.99 1.07
N VAL A 27 -8.80 1.52 2.28
CA VAL A 27 -9.06 0.78 3.52
C VAL A 27 -9.98 1.61 4.44
N GLY A 28 -11.00 0.96 4.99
CA GLY A 28 -11.92 1.53 5.98
C GLY A 28 -11.89 0.79 7.31
N ALA A 29 -12.82 1.18 8.20
CA ALA A 29 -12.94 0.61 9.55
C ALA A 29 -13.21 -0.91 9.52
N ASN A 30 -14.01 -1.39 8.57
CA ASN A 30 -14.38 -2.80 8.41
C ASN A 30 -13.17 -3.65 8.02
N GLU A 31 -12.39 -3.20 7.03
CA GLU A 31 -11.19 -3.88 6.56
C GLU A 31 -10.10 -3.94 7.65
N LEU A 32 -10.09 -2.94 8.54
CA LEU A 32 -9.21 -2.90 9.71
C LEU A 32 -9.74 -3.70 10.90
N GLY A 33 -11.00 -4.14 10.88
CA GLY A 33 -11.64 -4.86 11.98
C GLY A 33 -11.84 -4.01 13.23
N VAL A 34 -12.06 -2.70 13.08
CA VAL A 34 -12.23 -1.76 14.19
C VAL A 34 -13.55 -0.99 14.07
N LYS A 35 -14.11 -0.57 15.21
CA LYS A 35 -15.33 0.26 15.22
C LYS A 35 -15.04 1.70 14.77
N ASN A 36 -13.92 2.26 15.22
CA ASN A 36 -13.55 3.64 14.95
C ASN A 36 -12.26 3.68 14.13
N PHE A 37 -12.33 4.26 12.94
CA PHE A 37 -11.16 4.64 12.15
C PHE A 37 -11.25 6.13 11.85
N ILE A 38 -10.30 6.90 12.39
CA ILE A 38 -10.28 8.37 12.32
C ILE A 38 -9.06 8.81 11.53
N PHE A 39 -9.24 9.75 10.61
CA PHE A 39 -8.14 10.37 9.88
C PHE A 39 -8.38 11.86 9.68
N LEU A 40 -7.30 12.63 9.56
CA LEU A 40 -7.41 14.07 9.31
C LEU A 40 -7.71 14.37 7.84
N ASP A 41 -7.18 13.56 6.93
CA ASP A 41 -7.39 13.74 5.49
C ASP A 41 -7.44 12.41 4.74
N GLU A 42 -8.08 12.40 3.57
CA GLU A 42 -8.10 11.27 2.64
C GLU A 42 -7.50 11.71 1.30
N ILE A 43 -6.40 11.05 0.91
CA ILE A 43 -5.74 11.29 -0.38
C ILE A 43 -5.86 10.04 -1.23
N ARG A 44 -6.66 10.11 -2.29
CA ARG A 44 -6.77 9.02 -3.27
C ARG A 44 -5.64 9.11 -4.28
N LEU A 45 -4.70 8.17 -4.16
CA LEU A 45 -3.66 8.01 -5.16
C LEU A 45 -4.21 7.19 -6.34
N PRO A 46 -4.09 7.67 -7.59
CA PRO A 46 -4.54 6.91 -8.73
C PRO A 46 -3.70 5.62 -8.86
N ALA A 47 -4.41 4.52 -9.07
CA ALA A 47 -3.83 3.21 -9.35
C ALA A 47 -4.16 2.81 -10.78
N TRP A 48 -3.18 2.28 -11.50
CA TRP A 48 -3.34 1.83 -12.88
C TRP A 48 -2.88 0.37 -13.02
N PRO A 49 -3.58 -0.43 -13.83
CA PRO A 49 -2.98 -1.64 -14.40
C PRO A 49 -1.68 -1.29 -15.12
N GLU A 50 -0.70 -2.20 -15.11
CA GLU A 50 0.61 -1.96 -15.71
C GLU A 50 0.53 -1.50 -17.17
N LYS A 51 -0.33 -2.15 -17.98
CA LYS A 51 -0.57 -1.83 -19.39
C LYS A 51 -1.07 -0.39 -19.62
N ASP A 52 -1.70 0.19 -18.60
CA ASP A 52 -2.33 1.51 -18.67
C ASP A 52 -1.58 2.57 -17.86
N CYS A 53 -0.47 2.21 -17.20
CA CYS A 53 0.27 3.11 -16.34
C CYS A 53 0.97 4.23 -17.16
N PRO A 54 0.60 5.51 -16.95
CA PRO A 54 1.18 6.63 -17.69
C PRO A 54 2.67 6.83 -17.36
N LEU A 55 3.10 6.47 -16.15
CA LEU A 55 4.51 6.56 -15.73
C LEU A 55 5.36 5.49 -16.43
N CYS A 56 4.83 4.28 -16.62
CA CYS A 56 5.50 3.24 -17.39
C CYS A 56 5.62 3.61 -18.87
N LYS A 57 4.54 4.14 -19.47
CA LYS A 57 4.54 4.60 -20.87
C LYS A 57 5.53 5.75 -21.12
N SER A 58 5.78 6.58 -20.12
CA SER A 58 6.72 7.70 -20.18
C SER A 58 8.14 7.36 -19.68
N ALA A 59 8.43 6.08 -19.42
CA ALA A 59 9.74 5.57 -19.00
C ALA A 59 10.40 6.36 -17.84
N LYS A 60 9.58 6.82 -16.88
CA LYS A 60 10.11 7.61 -15.74
C LYS A 60 11.07 6.77 -14.90
N PRO A 61 12.23 7.33 -14.51
CA PRO A 61 13.17 6.62 -13.66
C PRO A 61 12.52 6.33 -12.30
N VAL A 62 12.72 5.11 -11.82
CA VAL A 62 12.23 4.66 -10.51
C VAL A 62 13.42 4.41 -9.59
N ASN A 63 13.26 4.73 -8.31
CA ASN A 63 14.30 4.47 -7.33
C ASN A 63 14.25 3.01 -6.87
N ILE A 64 15.20 2.20 -7.34
CA ILE A 64 15.26 0.76 -7.06
C ILE A 64 15.69 0.43 -5.63
N GLN A 65 16.16 1.40 -4.85
CA GLN A 65 16.66 1.19 -3.47
C GLN A 65 15.54 1.19 -2.42
N TYR A 66 14.33 1.64 -2.78
CA TYR A 66 13.23 1.84 -1.82
C TYR A 66 11.97 1.08 -2.24
N ALA A 67 11.20 0.67 -1.22
CA ALA A 67 9.92 -0.02 -1.36
C ALA A 67 9.99 -1.28 -2.24
N HIS A 68 8.93 -1.56 -2.98
CA HIS A 68 8.78 -2.76 -3.82
C HIS A 68 9.39 -2.62 -5.22
N VAL A 69 10.10 -1.52 -5.50
CA VAL A 69 10.62 -1.25 -6.84
C VAL A 69 11.69 -2.28 -7.24
N ALA A 70 12.53 -2.71 -6.30
CA ALA A 70 13.50 -3.78 -6.54
C ALA A 70 12.83 -5.10 -6.98
N GLU A 71 11.71 -5.47 -6.33
CA GLU A 71 10.94 -6.66 -6.66
C GLU A 71 10.25 -6.53 -8.02
N PHE A 72 9.59 -5.40 -8.25
CA PHE A 72 8.97 -5.06 -9.54
C PHE A 72 9.97 -5.13 -10.70
N THR A 73 11.20 -4.64 -10.50
CA THR A 73 12.25 -4.65 -11.52
C THR A 73 12.78 -6.07 -11.76
N ARG A 74 12.93 -6.89 -10.71
CA ARG A 74 13.34 -8.30 -10.84
C ARG A 74 12.32 -9.13 -11.64
N GLN A 75 11.02 -8.97 -11.35
CA GLN A 75 9.94 -9.67 -12.07
C GLN A 75 9.93 -9.32 -13.58
N ARG A 76 10.43 -8.14 -13.96
CA ARG A 76 10.56 -7.68 -15.35
C ARG A 76 11.83 -8.16 -16.06
N GLN A 77 12.92 -8.45 -15.35
CA GLN A 77 14.13 -9.03 -15.97
C GLN A 77 13.88 -10.44 -16.51
N THR A 78 12.99 -11.21 -15.88
CA THR A 78 12.50 -12.50 -16.40
C THR A 78 11.61 -12.35 -17.64
N PHE A 79 10.87 -11.24 -17.79
CA PHE A 79 9.95 -11.03 -18.91
C PHE A 79 10.61 -10.54 -20.21
N GLN A 80 11.80 -9.93 -20.13
CA GLN A 80 12.54 -9.51 -21.33
C GLN A 80 13.40 -10.64 -21.95
N ALA A 81 13.58 -11.76 -21.24
CA ALA A 81 14.30 -12.93 -21.77
C ALA A 81 13.43 -13.85 -22.65
N GLU A 82 12.11 -13.69 -22.64
CA GLU A 82 11.14 -14.53 -23.37
C GLU A 82 10.38 -13.79 -24.48
N LYS A 83 10.77 -12.57 -24.83
CA LYS A 83 10.19 -11.88 -25.99
C LYS A 83 11.02 -12.21 -27.24
N PRO A 84 10.51 -13.00 -28.22
CA PRO A 84 11.19 -13.22 -29.49
C PRO A 84 11.29 -11.93 -30.32
#